data_AF-A0A9D7D808-F1
#
_entry.id   AF-A0A9D7D808-F1
#
_cell.length_a   1.000
_cell.length_b   1.000
_cell.length_c   1.000
_cell.angle_alpha   90.00
_cell.angle_beta   90.00
_cell.angle_gamma   90.00
#
_symmetry.space_group_name_H-M   'P 1'
#
loop_
_entity.id
_entity.type
_entity.pdbx_description
1 polymer ?
#
loop_
_entity_poly.entity_id
_entity_poly.type
_entity_poly.pdbx_seq_one_letter_code
_entity_poly.pdbx_strand_id
1 'polypeptide(L)'
;MRYTDPQRTDVEAVLNLPFHDTLGVRIGGFVTDQNEGFVVNATTGNFMDAQRTSGGRLTAEARPVEGALFSLAWEYLDSETPGFDLGRNPALDPSPYVHANQNREEVVNIIENALTLRADFELDWADLSLRAARRERDGGRGRWRRRPLFGQLSHRCRRRSGCGVSRLRSRSIRNLRA
;
A
#
# COMPACT_ATOMS: atom_id res chain seq x y z
N MET A 1 -24.16 5.41 -9.07
CA MET A 1 -23.91 6.58 -8.21
C MET A 1 -23.02 6.14 -7.05
N ARG A 2 -21.88 6.79 -6.84
CA ARG A 2 -20.94 6.46 -5.75
C ARG A 2 -21.50 7.14 -4.48
N TYR A 3 -22.17 6.39 -3.61
CA TYR A 3 -22.65 6.91 -2.33
C TYR A 3 -21.42 7.26 -1.49
N THR A 4 -21.13 8.54 -1.36
CA THR A 4 -20.02 9.05 -0.55
C THR A 4 -20.66 9.55 0.74
N ASP A 5 -20.28 8.95 1.87
CA ASP A 5 -20.81 9.30 3.18
C ASP A 5 -20.35 10.71 3.59
N PRO A 6 -21.21 11.54 4.21
CA PRO A 6 -20.84 12.84 4.74
C PRO A 6 -19.74 12.84 5.82
N GLN A 7 -19.41 11.70 6.45
CA GLN A 7 -18.36 11.61 7.49
C GLN A 7 -16.97 11.22 6.98
N ARG A 8 -16.77 11.16 5.66
CA ARG A 8 -15.44 10.92 5.10
C ARG A 8 -14.52 12.12 5.37
N THR A 9 -13.35 11.85 5.96
CA THR A 9 -12.29 12.83 6.16
C THR A 9 -11.19 12.62 5.15
N ASP A 10 -10.92 13.64 4.33
CA ASP A 10 -9.81 13.66 3.37
C ASP A 10 -8.85 14.79 3.73
N VAL A 11 -7.57 14.45 3.89
CA VAL A 11 -6.48 15.41 4.11
C VAL A 11 -5.39 15.13 3.10
N GLU A 12 -5.00 16.15 2.34
CA GLU A 12 -3.90 16.08 1.38
C GLU A 12 -2.96 17.27 1.59
N ALA A 13 -1.65 17.02 1.45
CA ALA A 13 -0.64 18.05 1.46
C ALA A 13 0.41 17.77 0.39
N VAL A 14 0.86 18.82 -0.27
CA VAL A 14 1.92 18.76 -1.28
C VAL A 14 2.89 19.91 -1.06
N LEU A 15 4.17 19.60 -1.05
CA LEU A 15 5.28 20.53 -0.93
C LEU A 15 6.18 20.38 -2.15
N ASN A 16 6.46 21.50 -2.82
CA ASN A 16 7.44 21.60 -3.90
C ASN A 16 8.62 22.42 -3.37
N LEU A 17 9.79 21.81 -3.35
CA LEU A 17 11.01 22.35 -2.79
C LEU A 17 12.05 22.46 -3.90
N PRO A 18 12.25 23.67 -4.47
CA PRO A 18 13.42 23.93 -5.31
C PRO A 18 14.64 23.98 -4.38
N PHE A 19 15.45 22.92 -4.36
CA PHE A 19 16.66 22.89 -3.54
C PHE A 19 17.80 23.65 -4.20
N HIS A 20 17.86 23.58 -5.53
CA HIS A 20 18.82 24.27 -6.37
C HIS A 20 18.19 24.55 -7.73
N ASP A 21 18.79 25.42 -8.54
CA ASP A 21 18.33 25.70 -9.92
C ASP A 21 18.30 24.45 -10.81
N THR A 22 19.04 23.41 -10.41
CA THR A 22 19.20 22.15 -11.12
C THR A 22 18.58 20.98 -10.38
N LEU A 23 17.96 21.17 -9.20
CA LEU A 23 17.39 20.10 -8.38
C LEU A 23 16.07 20.56 -7.73
N GLY A 24 14.99 19.87 -8.09
CA GLY A 24 13.69 20.03 -7.48
C GLY A 24 13.25 18.75 -6.79
N VAL A 25 12.57 18.89 -5.64
CA VAL A 25 11.92 17.77 -4.96
C VAL A 25 10.47 18.12 -4.68
N ARG A 26 9.58 17.16 -4.90
CA ARG A 26 8.18 17.22 -4.56
C ARG A 26 7.85 16.11 -3.59
N ILE A 27 7.22 16.45 -2.47
CA ILE A 27 6.72 15.50 -1.49
C ILE A 27 5.22 15.74 -1.37
N GLY A 28 4.43 14.72 -1.55
CA GLY A 28 2.99 14.75 -1.37
C GLY A 28 2.53 13.60 -0.51
N GLY A 29 1.44 13.78 0.21
CA GLY A 29 0.82 12.73 0.99
C GLY A 29 -0.65 12.99 1.19
N PHE A 30 -1.39 11.91 1.40
CA PHE A 30 -2.82 11.97 1.65
C PHE A 30 -3.23 10.93 2.69
N VAL A 31 -4.31 11.25 3.40
CA VAL A 31 -5.04 10.34 4.26
C VAL A 31 -6.52 10.52 4.00
N THR A 32 -7.17 9.42 3.70
CA THR A 32 -8.62 9.28 3.59
C THR A 32 -9.06 8.30 4.67
N ASP A 33 -9.94 8.75 5.54
CA ASP A 33 -10.56 7.90 6.56
C ASP A 33 -12.08 8.01 6.49
N GLN A 34 -12.73 6.85 6.46
CA GLN A 34 -14.17 6.72 6.49
C GLN A 34 -14.51 5.63 7.51
N ASN A 35 -14.96 6.07 8.69
CA ASN A 35 -15.25 5.21 9.83
C ASN A 35 -16.69 4.66 9.83
N GLU A 36 -17.59 5.30 9.10
CA GLU A 36 -19.02 4.96 9.00
C GLU A 36 -19.45 4.95 7.53
N GLY A 37 -20.59 4.32 7.28
CA GLY A 37 -21.15 4.26 5.95
C GLY A 37 -22.59 3.74 5.95
N PHE A 38 -23.11 3.40 4.78
CA PHE A 38 -24.53 3.08 4.60
C PHE A 38 -24.85 1.62 4.87
N VAL A 39 -23.85 0.72 4.86
CA VAL A 39 -24.10 -0.72 4.92
C VAL A 39 -23.77 -1.25 6.31
N VAL A 40 -24.77 -1.80 6.99
CA VAL A 40 -24.64 -2.32 8.36
C VAL A 40 -24.94 -3.82 8.40
N ASN A 41 -24.15 -4.55 9.19
CA ASN A 41 -24.45 -5.93 9.52
C ASN A 41 -25.49 -5.98 10.65
N ALA A 42 -26.67 -6.53 10.39
CA ALA A 42 -27.75 -6.62 11.38
C ALA A 42 -27.38 -7.47 12.60
N THR A 43 -26.43 -8.39 12.45
CA THR A 43 -26.04 -9.33 13.51
C THR A 43 -25.00 -8.74 14.46
N THR A 44 -24.05 -7.95 13.96
CA THR A 44 -22.94 -7.38 14.75
C THR A 44 -23.13 -5.89 15.04
N GLY A 45 -23.98 -5.20 14.28
CA GLY A 45 -24.17 -3.75 14.32
C GLY A 45 -23.03 -2.96 13.67
N ASN A 46 -22.02 -3.63 13.07
CA ASN A 46 -20.86 -2.97 12.49
C ASN A 46 -21.16 -2.41 11.09
N PHE A 47 -20.59 -1.24 10.80
CA PHE A 47 -20.51 -0.72 9.43
C PHE A 47 -19.54 -1.57 8.61
N MET A 48 -19.98 -1.95 7.42
CA MET A 48 -19.24 -2.83 6.53
C MET A 48 -18.39 -2.06 5.52
N ASP A 49 -18.82 -0.85 5.17
CA ASP A 49 -18.23 0.00 4.13
C ASP A 49 -17.22 1.03 4.64
N ALA A 50 -16.75 0.86 5.88
CA ALA A 50 -15.59 1.60 6.37
C ALA A 50 -14.40 1.40 5.42
N GLN A 51 -13.59 2.43 5.24
CA GLN A 51 -12.39 2.37 4.42
C GLN A 51 -11.35 3.35 4.94
N ARG A 52 -10.09 2.96 4.84
CA ARG A 52 -8.98 3.83 5.18
C ARG A 52 -7.88 3.68 4.16
N THR A 53 -7.47 4.78 3.58
CA THR A 53 -6.37 4.81 2.60
C THR A 53 -5.43 5.94 2.95
N SER A 54 -4.15 5.64 3.03
CA SER A 54 -3.10 6.65 3.20
C SER A 54 -1.96 6.36 2.26
N GLY A 55 -1.30 7.41 1.81
CA GLY A 55 -0.18 7.25 0.91
C GLY A 55 0.68 8.48 0.86
N GLY A 56 1.87 8.29 0.29
CA GLY A 56 2.85 9.33 0.09
C GLY A 56 3.57 9.12 -1.22
N ARG A 57 3.98 10.22 -1.82
CA ARG A 57 4.84 10.23 -2.99
C ARG A 57 5.98 11.21 -2.76
N LEU A 58 7.19 10.75 -3.02
CA LEU A 58 8.37 11.58 -3.17
C LEU A 58 8.77 11.56 -4.64
N THR A 59 9.09 12.71 -5.21
CA THR A 59 9.67 12.82 -6.54
C THR A 59 10.83 13.79 -6.47
N ALA A 60 11.98 13.42 -7.04
CA ALA A 60 13.15 14.26 -7.17
C ALA A 60 13.52 14.32 -8.64
N GLU A 61 13.80 15.52 -9.13
CA GLU A 61 14.21 15.76 -10.50
C GLU A 61 15.48 16.61 -10.49
N ALA A 62 16.50 16.14 -11.20
CA ALA A 62 17.79 16.81 -11.31
C ALA A 62 18.16 17.02 -12.78
N ARG A 63 18.56 18.24 -13.12
CA ARG A 63 19.14 18.63 -14.42
C ARG A 63 20.54 19.20 -14.19
N PRO A 64 21.54 18.34 -13.94
CA PRO A 64 22.89 18.80 -13.58
C PRO A 64 23.59 19.56 -14.73
N VAL A 65 23.24 19.22 -15.98
CA VAL A 65 23.72 19.89 -17.20
C VAL A 65 22.56 20.03 -18.18
N GLU A 66 22.71 20.94 -19.13
CA GLU A 66 21.81 21.03 -20.28
C GLU A 66 21.84 19.71 -21.07
N GLY A 67 20.67 19.21 -21.47
CA GLY A 67 20.54 17.93 -22.16
C GLY A 67 20.58 16.68 -21.28
N ALA A 68 20.68 16.76 -19.94
CA ALA A 68 20.58 15.58 -19.06
C ALA A 68 19.53 15.75 -17.96
N LEU A 69 18.53 14.87 -17.93
CA LEU A 69 17.46 14.88 -16.93
C LEU A 69 17.44 13.56 -16.15
N PHE A 70 17.51 13.64 -14.83
CA PHE A 70 17.35 12.50 -13.93
C PHE A 70 16.11 12.68 -13.08
N SER A 71 15.26 11.66 -13.02
CA SER A 71 14.07 11.66 -12.19
C SER A 71 14.01 10.39 -11.34
N LEU A 72 13.73 10.58 -10.06
CA LEU A 72 13.45 9.54 -9.08
C LEU A 72 12.03 9.76 -8.56
N ALA A 73 11.20 8.73 -8.56
CA ALA A 73 9.90 8.74 -7.91
C ALA A 73 9.77 7.54 -6.98
N TRP A 74 9.33 7.78 -5.75
CA TRP A 74 8.99 6.75 -4.79
C TRP A 74 7.57 6.98 -4.30
N GLU A 75 6.77 5.92 -4.28
CA GLU A 75 5.38 5.94 -3.85
C GLU A 75 5.15 4.85 -2.81
N TYR A 76 4.40 5.21 -1.77
CA TYR A 76 3.91 4.31 -0.73
C TYR A 76 2.40 4.45 -0.63
N LEU A 77 1.71 3.31 -0.55
CA LEU A 77 0.27 3.24 -0.38
C LEU A 77 -0.06 2.17 0.67
N ASP A 78 -0.89 2.52 1.64
CA ASP A 78 -1.53 1.61 2.59
C ASP A 78 -3.04 1.81 2.47
N SER A 79 -3.75 0.75 2.12
CA SER A 79 -5.18 0.80 1.85
C SER A 79 -5.88 -0.37 2.52
N GLU A 80 -6.79 -0.06 3.43
CA GLU A 80 -7.74 -0.98 4.03
C GLU A 80 -9.12 -0.70 3.45
N THR A 81 -9.64 -1.66 2.71
CA THR A 81 -10.93 -1.55 2.04
C THR A 81 -11.80 -2.75 2.35
N PRO A 82 -13.13 -2.61 2.26
CA PRO A 82 -14.06 -3.72 2.39
C PRO A 82 -13.67 -4.88 1.45
N GLY A 83 -13.53 -6.08 2.00
CA GLY A 83 -13.00 -7.25 1.31
C GLY A 83 -14.04 -8.28 0.86
N PHE A 84 -15.31 -7.98 1.06
CA PHE A 84 -16.41 -8.91 0.85
C PHE A 84 -17.04 -8.80 -0.54
N ASP A 85 -17.61 -9.93 -0.98
CA ASP A 85 -18.55 -10.00 -2.08
C ASP A 85 -19.92 -9.54 -1.55
N LEU A 86 -20.48 -8.47 -2.12
CA LEU A 86 -21.79 -7.91 -1.77
C LEU A 86 -22.94 -8.78 -2.34
N GLY A 87 -22.82 -10.10 -2.18
CA GLY A 87 -23.83 -11.06 -2.56
C GLY A 87 -25.06 -10.88 -1.68
N ARG A 88 -26.03 -10.08 -2.15
CA ARG A 88 -27.31 -9.89 -1.48
C ARG A 88 -28.09 -11.19 -1.46
N ASN A 89 -28.57 -11.59 -0.28
CA ASN A 89 -29.58 -12.62 -0.16
C ASN A 89 -30.94 -11.96 0.14
N PRO A 90 -31.80 -11.75 -0.86
CA PRO A 90 -33.07 -11.03 -0.67
C PRO A 90 -34.04 -11.72 0.30
N ALA A 91 -33.82 -13.00 0.64
CA ALA A 91 -34.63 -13.71 1.64
C ALA A 91 -34.16 -13.49 3.08
N LEU A 92 -32.90 -13.08 3.30
CA LEU A 92 -32.32 -12.86 4.62
C LEU A 92 -32.00 -11.39 4.90
N ASP A 93 -31.74 -10.60 3.85
CA ASP A 93 -31.36 -9.20 3.96
C ASP A 93 -32.61 -8.31 4.00
N PRO A 94 -32.94 -7.70 5.16
CA PRO A 94 -34.18 -6.92 5.33
C PRO A 94 -34.18 -5.62 4.51
N SER A 95 -33.02 -5.18 4.02
CA SER A 95 -32.86 -3.96 3.22
C SER A 95 -31.64 -4.07 2.31
N PRO A 96 -31.57 -3.35 1.18
CA PRO A 96 -30.34 -3.20 0.39
C PRO A 96 -29.13 -2.66 1.18
N TYR A 97 -29.37 -2.06 2.34
CA TYR A 97 -28.37 -1.44 3.22
C TYR A 97 -28.07 -2.27 4.48
N VAL A 98 -28.76 -3.40 4.65
CA VAL A 98 -28.67 -4.21 5.85
C VAL A 98 -28.51 -5.67 5.46
N HIS A 99 -27.39 -6.26 5.84
CA HIS A 99 -27.12 -7.68 5.58
C HIS A 99 -27.26 -8.51 6.86
N ALA A 100 -27.92 -9.67 6.76
CA ALA A 100 -28.07 -10.57 7.89
C ALA A 100 -27.06 -11.72 7.83
N ASN A 101 -26.52 -12.12 8.99
CA ASN A 101 -25.69 -13.31 9.15
C ASN A 101 -24.42 -13.35 8.26
N GLN A 102 -23.85 -12.18 7.96
CA GLN A 102 -22.54 -12.09 7.31
C GLN A 102 -21.44 -12.32 8.34
N ASN A 103 -21.09 -13.59 8.54
CA ASN A 103 -20.07 -14.00 9.51
C ASN A 103 -18.62 -13.69 9.07
N ARG A 104 -18.46 -12.94 7.97
CA ARG A 104 -17.19 -12.60 7.31
C ARG A 104 -17.16 -11.12 6.93
N GLU A 105 -17.07 -10.25 7.93
CA GLU A 105 -16.58 -8.88 7.76
C GLU A 105 -15.08 -8.94 7.39
N GLU A 106 -14.81 -9.29 6.14
CA GLU A 106 -13.45 -9.34 5.59
C GLU A 106 -13.01 -7.94 5.16
N VAL A 107 -11.76 -7.62 5.45
CA VAL A 107 -11.06 -6.42 4.96
C VAL A 107 -9.94 -6.89 4.06
N VAL A 108 -9.80 -6.21 2.93
CA VAL A 108 -8.62 -6.30 2.07
C VAL A 108 -7.68 -5.17 2.48
N ASN A 109 -6.54 -5.55 3.06
CA ASN A 109 -5.43 -4.64 3.29
C ASN A 109 -4.43 -4.81 2.15
N ILE A 110 -4.06 -3.70 1.52
CA ILE A 110 -3.05 -3.61 0.46
C ILE A 110 -1.99 -2.61 0.92
N ILE A 111 -0.76 -3.11 1.05
CA ILE A 111 0.42 -2.27 1.19
C ILE A 111 1.20 -2.35 -0.12
N GLU A 112 1.59 -1.19 -0.62
CA GLU A 112 2.30 -1.09 -1.89
C GLU A 112 3.44 -0.08 -1.80
N ASN A 113 4.56 -0.45 -2.42
CA ASN A 113 5.72 0.40 -2.60
C ASN A 113 6.10 0.38 -4.08
N ALA A 114 6.29 1.56 -4.67
CA ALA A 114 6.79 1.68 -6.04
C ALA A 114 7.99 2.63 -6.07
N LEU A 115 9.01 2.25 -6.83
CA LEU A 115 10.21 3.02 -7.09
C LEU A 115 10.39 3.10 -8.60
N THR A 116 10.53 4.31 -9.12
CA THR A 116 10.81 4.56 -10.53
C THR A 116 12.03 5.46 -10.65
N LEU A 117 12.96 5.06 -11.51
CA LEU A 117 14.13 5.82 -11.91
C LEU A 117 14.01 6.10 -13.41
N ARG A 118 14.32 7.32 -13.81
CA ARG A 118 14.37 7.75 -15.19
C ARG A 118 15.62 8.59 -15.41
N ALA A 119 16.27 8.39 -16.54
CA ALA A 119 17.33 9.25 -17.05
C ALA A 119 17.07 9.52 -18.52
N ASP A 120 17.06 10.78 -18.92
CA ASP A 120 16.96 11.20 -20.31
C ASP A 120 18.22 11.99 -20.69
N PHE A 121 18.77 11.72 -21.86
CA PHE A 121 19.94 12.38 -22.42
C PHE A 121 19.61 12.85 -23.84
N GLU A 122 19.84 14.13 -24.08
CA GLU A 122 19.83 14.75 -25.40
C GLU A 122 21.28 14.72 -25.91
N LEU A 123 21.50 13.95 -26.97
CA LEU A 123 22.77 13.89 -27.69
C LEU A 123 22.58 14.58 -29.04
N ASP A 124 23.64 15.16 -29.60
CA ASP A 124 23.56 15.90 -30.87
C ASP A 124 22.93 15.10 -32.04
N TRP A 125 23.01 13.77 -31.97
CA TRP A 125 22.56 12.86 -33.02
C TRP A 125 21.40 11.96 -32.59
N ALA A 126 21.01 11.95 -31.30
CA ALA A 126 19.97 11.07 -30.78
C ALA A 126 19.49 11.47 -29.37
N ASP A 127 18.27 11.07 -29.06
CA ASP A 127 17.76 11.10 -27.69
C ASP A 127 17.82 9.69 -27.08
N LEU A 128 18.31 9.60 -25.85
CA LEU A 128 18.37 8.36 -25.08
C LEU A 128 17.52 8.48 -23.81
N SER A 129 16.53 7.60 -23.65
CA SER A 129 15.71 7.52 -22.42
C SER A 129 15.88 6.15 -21.77
N LEU A 130 16.30 6.16 -20.50
CA LEU A 130 16.44 4.98 -19.65
C LEU A 130 15.40 5.03 -18.54
N ARG A 131 14.72 3.90 -18.30
CA ARG A 131 13.72 3.77 -17.25
C ARG A 131 13.89 2.45 -16.51
N ALA A 132 13.86 2.51 -15.19
CA ALA A 132 13.83 1.33 -14.33
C ALA A 132 12.72 1.51 -13.30
N ALA A 133 11.93 0.46 -13.08
CA ALA A 133 10.86 0.49 -12.11
C ALA A 133 10.83 -0.79 -11.29
N ARG A 134 10.55 -0.66 -10.00
CA ARG A 134 10.31 -1.77 -9.08
C ARG A 134 9.04 -1.48 -8.31
N ARG A 135 8.15 -2.46 -8.24
CA ARG A 135 6.90 -2.37 -7.48
C ARG A 135 6.75 -3.63 -6.64
N GLU A 136 6.46 -3.44 -5.37
CA GLU A 136 6.15 -4.49 -4.42
C GLU A 136 4.76 -4.23 -3.86
N ARG A 137 3.92 -5.25 -3.92
CA ARG A 137 2.54 -5.17 -3.47
C ARG A 137 2.23 -6.39 -2.62
N ASP A 138 1.95 -6.14 -1.35
CA ASP A 138 1.50 -7.16 -0.41
C ASP A 138 0.02 -6.92 -0.11
N GLY A 139 -0.81 -7.89 -0.50
CA GLY A 139 -2.24 -7.89 -0.25
C GLY A 139 -2.62 -9.02 0.68
N GLY A 140 -3.33 -8.72 1.76
CA GLY A 140 -3.84 -9.70 2.71
C GLY A 140 -5.34 -9.52 2.95
N ARG A 141 -6.01 -10.62 3.26
CA ARG A 141 -7.38 -10.60 3.81
C ARG A 141 -7.32 -10.79 5.31
N GLY A 142 -8.09 -10.00 6.05
CA GLY A 142 -8.13 -10.07 7.51
C GLY A 142 -9.44 -9.54 8.09
N ARG A 143 -9.53 -9.53 9.42
CA ARG A 143 -10.58 -8.80 10.15
C ARG A 143 -10.12 -7.38 10.44
N TRP A 144 -11.06 -6.47 10.62
CA TRP A 144 -10.84 -5.12 11.11
C TRP A 144 -9.87 -5.10 12.31
N ARG A 145 -8.73 -4.42 12.15
CA ARG A 145 -7.81 -4.12 13.25
C ARG A 145 -7.72 -2.61 13.36
N ARG A 146 -8.19 -2.03 14.46
CA ARG A 146 -7.90 -0.62 14.78
C ARG A 146 -6.39 -0.46 14.96
N ARG A 147 -5.69 -0.04 13.90
CA ARG A 147 -4.27 0.28 13.94
C ARG A 147 -4.10 1.79 14.11
N PRO A 148 -3.23 2.24 15.04
CA PRO A 148 -2.95 3.66 15.20
C PRO A 148 -2.40 4.26 13.89
N LEU A 149 -2.60 5.58 13.72
CA LEU A 149 -2.35 6.33 12.48
C LEU A 149 -0.90 6.31 11.98
N PHE A 150 0.05 5.85 12.80
CA PHE A 150 1.43 5.64 12.41
C PHE A 150 1.98 4.39 13.09
N GLY A 151 2.59 3.51 12.30
CA GLY A 151 3.56 2.51 12.77
C GLY A 151 2.99 1.18 13.24
N GLN A 152 3.19 0.15 12.42
CA GLN A 152 4.04 -0.98 12.82
C GLN A 152 4.40 -1.77 11.55
N LEU A 153 5.66 -1.60 11.12
CA LEU A 153 6.38 -2.56 10.30
C LEU A 153 6.44 -3.89 11.07
N SER A 154 5.38 -4.69 10.97
CA SER A 154 5.44 -6.07 11.43
C SER A 154 6.18 -6.86 10.36
N HIS A 155 7.49 -7.06 10.55
CA HIS A 155 8.26 -8.06 9.82
C HIS A 155 7.63 -9.43 10.05
N ARG A 156 6.67 -9.82 9.20
CA ARG A 156 6.34 -11.24 9.02
C ARG A 156 7.42 -11.83 8.12
N CYS A 157 8.47 -12.34 8.76
CA CYS A 157 9.43 -13.21 8.14
C CYS A 157 8.70 -14.50 7.69
N ARG A 158 8.32 -14.58 6.42
CA ARG A 158 7.84 -15.83 5.81
C ARG A 158 9.03 -16.47 5.08
N ARG A 159 9.43 -17.65 5.58
CA ARG A 159 10.39 -18.58 4.98
C ARG A 159 10.23 -18.60 3.46
N ARG A 160 11.21 -18.05 2.73
CA ARG A 160 11.41 -18.36 1.32
C ARG A 160 11.99 -19.77 1.23
N SER A 161 11.21 -20.67 0.66
CA SER A 161 11.68 -21.89 0.02
C SER A 161 12.62 -21.52 -1.14
N GLY A 162 13.73 -22.26 -1.28
CA GLY A 162 14.53 -22.26 -2.50
C GLY A 162 15.82 -21.45 -2.46
N CYS A 163 16.78 -21.87 -1.65
CA CYS A 163 18.20 -21.73 -1.98
C CYS A 163 18.88 -23.05 -1.66
N GLY A 164 19.03 -23.90 -2.67
CA GLY A 164 19.87 -25.08 -2.59
C GLY A 164 21.31 -24.71 -2.90
N VAL A 165 22.20 -24.89 -1.92
CA VAL A 165 23.62 -25.16 -2.16
C VAL A 165 24.07 -26.22 -1.15
N SER A 166 24.91 -27.10 -1.67
CA SER A 166 25.35 -28.41 -1.21
C SER A 166 26.07 -28.50 0.14
N ARG A 167 25.86 -29.67 0.75
CA ARG A 167 26.66 -30.40 1.76
C ARG A 167 28.04 -29.82 2.11
N LEU A 168 28.25 -29.63 3.41
CA LEU A 168 29.47 -30.14 4.07
C LEU A 168 29.10 -30.74 5.43
N ARG A 169 29.34 -32.05 5.53
CA ARG A 169 29.30 -32.80 6.79
C ARG A 169 30.53 -32.40 7.62
N SER A 170 30.34 -32.08 8.89
CA SER A 170 31.27 -32.58 9.90
C SER A 170 30.46 -33.04 11.11
N ARG A 171 30.56 -34.34 11.40
CA ARG A 171 30.20 -34.91 12.69
C ARG A 171 31.39 -34.67 13.60
N SER A 172 31.18 -34.08 14.77
CA SER A 172 32.06 -34.33 15.92
C SER A 172 31.22 -34.50 17.18
N ILE A 173 31.59 -35.53 17.90
CA ILE A 173 30.93 -36.17 19.02
C ILE A 173 31.47 -35.54 20.31
N ARG A 174 30.61 -35.26 21.31
CA ARG A 174 30.75 -35.78 22.69
C ARG A 174 29.61 -35.34 23.61
N ASN A 175 29.16 -36.32 24.38
CA ASN A 175 28.21 -36.29 25.47
C ASN A 175 28.69 -35.40 26.63
N LEU A 176 27.73 -34.94 27.47
CA LEU A 176 27.70 -35.26 28.90
C LEU A 176 26.38 -34.75 29.50
N ARG A 177 25.52 -35.71 29.88
CA ARG A 177 24.52 -35.55 30.94
C ARG A 177 25.05 -36.35 32.14
N ALA A 178 25.27 -35.66 33.24
CA ALA A 178 24.91 -36.01 34.62
C ALA A 178 25.14 -34.73 35.43
#